data_AF-A0A4Y1WVM6-F1
#
_entry.id   AF-A0A4Y1WVM6-F1
#
_cell.length_a   1.000
_cell.length_b   1.000
_cell.length_c   1.000
_cell.angle_alpha   90.00
_cell.angle_beta   90.00
_cell.angle_gamma   90.00
#
_symmetry.space_group_name_H-M   'P 1'
#
loop_
_entity.id
_entity.type
_entity.pdbx_description
1 polymer ?
#
loop_
_entity_poly.entity_id
_entity_poly.type
_entity_poly.pdbx_seq_one_letter_code
_entity_poly.pdbx_strand_id
1 'polypeptide(L)'
;MNQLQTPFVRNLSLNIVTLAAGALLLLAMSVEILTGDHRHFSQAYLWIQFAVCIVFLADFFIRLARSERRTRFFLRNLLFLLLSIPYLNLVDWFSLELARGWAMLIGLTPLLRGFLALYIIVAWLARNRFNQLLAAYLFSVLVFTYLASLVFYDYEILVNPRLTDYGDALWWAWMNVTTVGAAIFPVTAVGKVVCVLLPIVGMIFFPIFTVYISQYYTGKKSSN
;
A
#
# COMPACT_ATOMS: atom_id res chain seq x y z
N MET A 1 4.45 -20.61 -35.39
CA MET A 1 5.00 -19.86 -34.23
C MET A 1 4.47 -18.43 -34.32
N ASN A 2 3.65 -17.97 -33.35
CA ASN A 2 3.20 -16.57 -33.08
C ASN A 2 1.71 -16.43 -32.71
N GLN A 3 1.22 -17.10 -31.65
CA GLN A 3 -0.14 -16.87 -31.12
C GLN A 3 -0.24 -16.96 -29.57
N LEU A 4 0.87 -16.74 -28.84
CA LEU A 4 0.86 -16.80 -27.36
C LEU A 4 1.64 -15.63 -26.72
N GLN A 5 1.57 -14.43 -27.32
CA GLN A 5 1.89 -13.21 -26.59
C GLN A 5 0.65 -12.78 -25.80
N THR A 6 0.62 -13.19 -24.54
CA THR A 6 -0.39 -12.78 -23.57
C THR A 6 -0.52 -11.25 -23.54
N PRO A 7 -1.72 -10.67 -23.27
CA PRO A 7 -1.98 -9.23 -23.17
C PRO A 7 -1.16 -8.47 -22.08
N PHE A 8 -0.18 -9.15 -21.51
CA PHE A 8 0.64 -8.80 -20.37
C PHE A 8 1.98 -8.16 -20.78
N VAL A 9 2.66 -8.66 -21.82
CA VAL A 9 3.95 -8.11 -22.29
C VAL A 9 3.76 -6.68 -22.82
N ARG A 10 2.59 -6.38 -23.39
CA ARG A 10 2.24 -5.08 -23.96
C ARG A 10 2.03 -3.96 -22.91
N ASN A 11 1.98 -4.31 -21.61
CA ASN A 11 1.75 -3.37 -20.50
C ASN A 11 2.91 -3.34 -19.48
N LEU A 12 4.05 -3.97 -19.76
CA LEU A 12 5.18 -4.04 -18.83
C LEU A 12 5.73 -2.64 -18.49
N SER A 13 5.83 -1.76 -19.49
CA SER A 13 6.26 -0.37 -19.30
C SER A 13 5.31 0.42 -18.38
N LEU A 14 4.00 0.25 -18.54
CA LEU A 14 3.00 0.90 -17.69
C LEU A 14 3.08 0.43 -16.24
N ASN A 15 3.28 -0.88 -16.02
CA ASN A 15 3.47 -1.45 -14.69
C ASN A 15 4.74 -0.93 -14.00
N ILE A 16 5.85 -0.82 -14.74
CA ILE A 16 7.11 -0.28 -14.19
C ILE A 16 6.93 1.19 -13.80
N VAL A 17 6.27 1.99 -14.64
CA VAL A 17 5.99 3.40 -14.35
C VAL A 17 5.12 3.55 -13.11
N THR A 18 4.06 2.74 -12.97
CA THR A 18 3.19 2.80 -11.78
C THR A 18 3.91 2.33 -10.51
N LEU A 19 4.78 1.31 -10.60
CA LEU A 19 5.60 0.86 -9.48
C LEU A 19 6.63 1.93 -9.06
N ALA A 20 7.30 2.57 -10.03
CA ALA A 20 8.24 3.65 -9.76
C ALA A 20 7.55 4.88 -9.13
N ALA A 21 6.38 5.25 -9.64
CA ALA A 21 5.56 6.33 -9.07
C ALA A 21 5.10 5.99 -7.64
N GLY A 22 4.71 4.75 -7.39
CA GLY A 22 4.40 4.26 -6.04
C GLY A 22 5.60 4.33 -5.10
N ALA A 23 6.76 3.83 -5.52
CA ALA A 23 7.99 3.87 -4.73
C ALA A 23 8.44 5.31 -4.42
N LEU A 24 8.36 6.21 -5.39
CA LEU A 24 8.64 7.64 -5.20
C LEU A 24 7.71 8.25 -4.15
N LEU A 25 6.41 7.94 -4.20
CA LEU A 25 5.44 8.43 -3.23
C LEU A 25 5.72 7.89 -1.81
N LEU A 26 6.13 6.63 -1.70
CA LEU A 26 6.55 6.04 -0.41
C LEU A 26 7.77 6.76 0.17
N LEU A 27 8.77 7.04 -0.65
CA LEU A 27 9.97 7.77 -0.22
C LEU A 27 9.63 9.20 0.18
N ALA A 28 8.81 9.90 -0.61
CA ALA A 28 8.37 11.25 -0.30
C ALA A 28 7.58 11.30 1.02
N MET A 29 6.67 10.33 1.24
CA MET A 29 5.90 10.22 2.48
C MET A 29 6.79 9.89 3.68
N SER A 30 7.78 9.01 3.50
CA SER A 30 8.76 8.68 4.53
C SER A 30 9.56 9.90 4.98
N VAL A 31 10.11 10.65 4.04
CA VAL A 31 10.88 11.87 4.33
C VAL A 31 9.99 12.90 5.03
N GLU A 32 8.79 13.12 4.52
CA GLU A 32 7.84 14.07 5.10
C GLU A 32 7.48 13.73 6.54
N ILE A 33 7.17 12.47 6.83
CA ILE A 33 6.80 12.03 8.18
C ILE A 33 8.02 12.07 9.12
N LEU A 34 9.21 11.68 8.66
CA LEU A 34 10.40 11.62 9.53
C LEU A 34 11.02 12.99 9.81
N THR A 35 10.84 13.97 8.91
CA THR A 35 11.49 15.30 9.03
C THR A 35 10.51 16.45 9.17
N GLY A 36 9.21 16.21 8.95
CA GLY A 36 8.17 17.23 8.98
C GLY A 36 7.68 17.57 10.38
N ASP A 37 6.88 18.63 10.46
CA ASP A 37 6.36 19.17 11.72
C ASP A 37 5.10 18.42 12.21
N HIS A 38 4.71 17.32 11.54
CA HIS A 38 3.55 16.46 11.86
C HIS A 38 2.19 17.17 11.95
N ARG A 39 2.15 18.46 11.61
CA ARG A 39 0.98 19.34 11.71
C ARG A 39 0.51 19.83 10.34
N HIS A 40 1.44 20.04 9.42
CA HIS A 40 1.17 20.48 8.05
C HIS A 40 2.07 19.72 7.10
N PHE A 41 1.51 19.24 5.99
CA PHE A 41 2.30 18.64 4.92
C PHE A 41 3.01 19.75 4.14
N SER A 42 4.29 19.53 3.85
CA SER A 42 5.09 20.40 3.00
C SER A 42 4.47 20.55 1.62
N GLN A 43 4.52 21.78 1.09
CA GLN A 43 4.10 22.07 -0.28
C GLN A 43 4.81 21.17 -1.31
N ALA A 44 6.07 20.79 -1.05
CA ALA A 44 6.80 19.86 -1.90
C ALA A 44 6.17 18.46 -1.93
N TYR A 45 5.74 17.94 -0.77
CA TYR A 45 5.06 16.65 -0.68
C TYR A 45 3.72 16.68 -1.43
N LEU A 46 2.94 17.74 -1.26
CA LEU A 46 1.66 17.91 -1.97
C LEU A 46 1.85 17.93 -3.49
N TRP A 47 2.87 18.62 -4.01
CA TRP A 47 3.17 18.61 -5.46
C TRP A 47 3.58 17.23 -5.97
N ILE A 48 4.43 16.51 -5.24
CA ILE A 48 4.83 15.13 -5.59
C ILE A 48 3.62 14.21 -5.58
N GLN A 49 2.77 14.31 -4.54
CA GLN A 49 1.56 13.53 -4.42
C GLN A 49 0.61 13.78 -5.59
N PHE A 50 0.41 15.05 -5.98
CA PHE A 50 -0.39 15.40 -7.14
C PHE A 50 0.15 14.79 -8.43
N ALA A 51 1.45 14.92 -8.70
CA ALA A 51 2.08 14.36 -9.89
C ALA A 51 1.89 12.83 -9.98
N VAL A 52 2.08 12.11 -8.88
CA VAL A 52 1.87 10.66 -8.81
C VAL A 52 0.40 10.28 -9.01
N CYS A 53 -0.54 11.07 -8.49
CA CYS A 53 -1.98 10.87 -8.72
C CYS A 53 -2.35 10.99 -10.20
N ILE A 54 -1.79 11.97 -10.90
CA ILE A 54 -2.00 12.13 -12.35
C ILE A 54 -1.47 10.90 -13.11
N VAL A 55 -0.32 10.35 -12.72
CA VAL A 55 0.23 9.12 -13.32
C VAL A 55 -0.71 7.93 -13.10
N PHE A 56 -1.24 7.72 -11.89
CA PHE A 56 -2.20 6.65 -11.62
C PHE A 56 -3.52 6.82 -12.37
N LEU A 57 -4.02 8.05 -12.44
CA LEU A 57 -5.23 8.38 -13.17
C LEU A 57 -5.06 8.12 -14.68
N ALA A 58 -3.90 8.49 -15.24
CA ALA A 58 -3.56 8.20 -16.62
C ALA A 58 -3.47 6.69 -16.87
N ASP A 59 -2.82 5.92 -15.99
CA ASP A 59 -2.76 4.46 -16.09
C ASP A 59 -4.17 3.83 -16.07
N PHE A 60 -5.07 4.31 -15.21
CA PHE A 60 -6.46 3.87 -15.18
C PHE A 60 -7.17 4.12 -16.51
N PHE A 61 -7.08 5.34 -17.06
CA PHE A 61 -7.74 5.68 -18.32
C PHE A 61 -7.16 4.91 -19.51
N ILE A 62 -5.85 4.68 -19.55
CA ILE A 62 -5.20 3.86 -20.58
C ILE A 62 -5.70 2.41 -20.52
N ARG A 63 -5.81 1.83 -19.32
CA ARG A 63 -6.36 0.47 -19.13
C ARG A 63 -7.85 0.39 -19.48
N LEU A 64 -8.62 1.43 -19.14
CA LEU A 64 -10.04 1.53 -19.49
C LEU A 64 -10.24 1.63 -21.01
N ALA A 65 -9.43 2.41 -21.71
CA ALA A 65 -9.50 2.56 -23.17
C ALA A 65 -9.16 1.26 -23.91
N ARG A 66 -8.27 0.43 -23.34
CA ARG A 66 -7.86 -0.88 -23.90
C ARG A 66 -8.82 -2.03 -23.54
N SER A 67 -9.80 -1.80 -22.66
CA SER A 67 -10.75 -2.82 -22.22
C SER A 67 -11.87 -3.02 -23.26
N GLU A 68 -12.11 -4.28 -23.66
CA GLU A 68 -13.22 -4.65 -24.55
C GLU A 68 -14.61 -4.39 -23.96
N ARG A 69 -14.74 -4.31 -22.62
CA ARG A 69 -16.01 -4.04 -21.91
C ARG A 69 -15.82 -2.91 -20.90
N ARG A 70 -15.83 -1.67 -21.40
CA ARG A 70 -15.53 -0.43 -20.66
C ARG A 70 -16.35 -0.26 -19.37
N THR A 71 -17.66 -0.49 -19.41
CA THR A 71 -18.57 -0.31 -18.25
C THR A 71 -18.31 -1.31 -17.14
N ARG A 72 -18.14 -2.59 -17.47
CA ARG A 72 -17.81 -3.64 -16.48
C ARG A 72 -16.41 -3.42 -15.88
N PHE A 73 -15.46 -2.96 -16.69
CA PHE A 73 -14.13 -2.61 -16.18
C PHE A 73 -14.18 -1.39 -15.25
N PHE A 74 -14.95 -0.37 -15.57
CA PHE A 74 -15.11 0.82 -14.73
C PHE A 74 -15.70 0.48 -13.36
N LEU A 75 -16.82 -0.27 -13.32
CA LEU A 75 -17.47 -0.68 -12.07
C LEU A 75 -16.55 -1.54 -11.18
N ARG A 76 -15.75 -2.43 -11.79
CA ARG A 76 -14.83 -3.29 -11.02
C ARG A 76 -13.62 -2.55 -10.47
N ASN A 77 -13.17 -1.49 -11.14
CA ASN A 77 -11.99 -0.73 -10.75
C ASN A 77 -12.33 0.66 -10.17
N LEU A 78 -13.59 0.86 -9.75
CA LEU A 78 -14.06 2.13 -9.19
C LEU A 78 -13.25 2.56 -7.96
N LEU A 79 -12.87 1.60 -7.10
CA LEU A 79 -12.01 1.86 -5.95
C LEU A 79 -10.63 2.41 -6.36
N PHE A 80 -10.05 1.89 -7.45
CA PHE A 80 -8.77 2.39 -7.95
C PHE A 80 -8.89 3.82 -8.48
N LEU A 81 -9.97 4.12 -9.20
CA LEU A 81 -10.25 5.48 -9.67
C LEU A 81 -10.42 6.44 -8.49
N LEU A 82 -11.24 6.06 -7.51
CA LEU A 82 -11.50 6.87 -6.32
C LEU A 82 -10.19 7.15 -5.59
N LEU A 83 -9.34 6.14 -5.43
CA LEU A 83 -8.03 6.30 -4.81
C LEU A 83 -7.06 7.12 -5.64
N SER A 84 -7.17 7.17 -6.96
CA SER A 84 -6.26 7.96 -7.81
C SER A 84 -6.47 9.47 -7.69
N ILE A 85 -7.55 9.93 -7.06
CA ILE A 85 -7.87 11.35 -6.90
C ILE A 85 -7.03 11.97 -5.77
N PRO A 86 -6.33 13.10 -6.00
CA PRO A 86 -5.48 13.75 -4.99
C PRO A 86 -6.31 14.56 -3.98
N TYR A 87 -7.09 13.89 -3.13
CA TYR A 87 -7.98 14.57 -2.16
C TYR A 87 -7.25 15.54 -1.23
N LEU A 88 -6.03 15.19 -0.77
CA LEU A 88 -5.24 16.07 0.10
C LEU A 88 -4.92 17.41 -0.59
N ASN A 89 -4.53 17.39 -1.87
CA ASN A 89 -4.34 18.62 -2.65
C ASN A 89 -5.64 19.39 -2.90
N LEU A 90 -6.76 18.70 -3.14
CA LEU A 90 -8.04 19.40 -3.31
C LEU A 90 -8.45 20.13 -2.02
N VAL A 91 -8.28 19.49 -0.86
CA VAL A 91 -8.63 20.11 0.43
C VAL A 91 -7.75 21.32 0.73
N ASP A 92 -6.44 21.22 0.49
CA ASP A 92 -5.51 22.33 0.65
C ASP A 92 -5.88 23.52 -0.26
N TRP A 93 -6.12 23.23 -1.54
CA TRP A 93 -6.40 24.25 -2.55
C TRP A 93 -7.76 24.95 -2.35
N PHE A 94 -8.78 24.21 -1.92
CA PHE A 94 -10.09 24.80 -1.63
C PHE A 94 -10.23 25.31 -0.19
N SER A 95 -9.20 25.17 0.65
CA SER A 95 -9.20 25.54 2.07
C SER A 95 -10.46 25.06 2.81
N LEU A 96 -10.93 23.86 2.45
CA LEU A 96 -12.19 23.33 2.97
C LEU A 96 -12.00 22.91 4.43
N GLU A 97 -12.73 23.56 5.34
CA GLU A 97 -12.88 23.07 6.71
C GLU A 97 -13.72 21.78 6.70
N LEU A 98 -13.05 20.67 6.43
CA LEU A 98 -13.67 19.36 6.50
C LEU A 98 -14.00 19.02 7.95
N ALA A 99 -15.24 18.61 8.20
CA ALA A 99 -15.59 18.03 9.49
C ALA A 99 -14.62 16.88 9.81
N ARG A 100 -14.20 16.79 11.08
CA ARG A 100 -13.07 15.96 11.54
C ARG A 100 -13.09 14.50 11.05
N GLY A 101 -14.27 13.94 10.79
CA GLY A 101 -14.42 12.60 10.20
C GLY A 101 -13.94 12.49 8.75
N TRP A 102 -14.14 13.51 7.92
CA TRP A 102 -13.70 13.51 6.51
C TRP A 102 -12.19 13.69 6.37
N ALA A 103 -11.59 14.55 7.19
CA ALA A 103 -10.13 14.70 7.24
C ALA A 103 -9.44 13.36 7.58
N MET A 104 -10.03 12.61 8.53
CA MET A 104 -9.56 11.29 8.91
C MET A 104 -9.64 10.28 7.74
N LEU A 105 -10.76 10.25 7.01
CA LEU A 105 -10.92 9.39 5.83
C LEU A 105 -9.94 9.74 4.71
N ILE A 106 -9.68 11.03 4.50
CA ILE A 106 -8.73 11.48 3.47
C ILE A 106 -7.30 11.10 3.84
N GLY A 107 -6.93 11.18 5.12
CA GLY A 107 -5.64 10.68 5.63
C GLY A 107 -5.44 9.16 5.50
N LEU A 108 -6.53 8.39 5.37
CA LEU A 108 -6.48 6.95 5.06
C LEU A 108 -6.28 6.65 3.57
N THR A 109 -6.45 7.63 2.68
CA THR A 109 -6.31 7.43 1.22
C THR A 109 -4.92 6.91 0.82
N PRO A 110 -3.79 7.44 1.33
CA PRO A 110 -2.46 6.92 1.02
C PRO A 110 -2.27 5.45 1.44
N LEU A 111 -2.83 5.05 2.59
CA LEU A 111 -2.80 3.65 3.06
C LEU A 111 -3.56 2.74 2.09
N LEU A 112 -4.78 3.13 1.74
CA LEU A 112 -5.63 2.37 0.82
C LEU A 112 -4.98 2.19 -0.55
N ARG A 113 -4.22 3.19 -1.03
CA ARG A 113 -3.39 3.06 -2.24
C ARG A 113 -2.29 2.01 -2.08
N GLY A 114 -1.59 2.02 -0.94
CA GLY A 114 -0.58 1.00 -0.61
C GLY A 114 -1.15 -0.41 -0.62
N PHE A 115 -2.32 -0.61 0.00
CA PHE A 115 -3.05 -1.87 -0.03
C PHE A 115 -3.43 -2.33 -1.45
N LEU A 116 -3.85 -1.40 -2.31
CA LEU A 116 -4.25 -1.74 -3.67
C LEU A 116 -3.04 -2.08 -4.56
N ALA A 117 -1.92 -1.36 -4.40
CA ALA A 117 -0.65 -1.72 -5.01
C ALA A 117 -0.19 -3.13 -4.58
N LEU A 118 -0.37 -3.45 -3.29
CA LEU A 118 -0.10 -4.77 -2.73
C LEU A 118 -0.93 -5.87 -3.39
N TYR A 119 -2.24 -5.66 -3.48
CA TYR A 119 -3.16 -6.60 -4.13
C TYR A 119 -2.74 -6.87 -5.57
N ILE A 120 -2.37 -5.83 -6.32
CA ILE A 120 -1.92 -5.96 -7.71
C ILE A 120 -0.64 -6.79 -7.79
N ILE A 121 0.34 -6.56 -6.90
CA ILE A 121 1.59 -7.32 -6.85
C ILE A 121 1.31 -8.78 -6.51
N VAL A 122 0.51 -9.06 -5.48
CA VAL A 122 0.15 -10.43 -5.07
C VAL A 122 -0.61 -11.15 -6.18
N ALA A 123 -1.59 -10.50 -6.81
CA ALA A 123 -2.37 -11.07 -7.92
C ALA A 123 -1.51 -11.31 -9.18
N TRP A 124 -0.55 -10.43 -9.45
CA TRP A 124 0.43 -10.58 -10.54
C TRP A 124 1.35 -11.78 -10.29
N LEU A 125 1.84 -11.88 -9.06
CA LEU A 125 2.80 -12.89 -8.65
C LEU A 125 2.15 -14.27 -8.57
N ALA A 126 0.92 -14.37 -8.05
CA ALA A 126 0.07 -15.57 -8.05
C ALA A 126 -0.06 -16.21 -9.45
N ARG A 127 0.15 -15.41 -10.51
CA ARG A 127 0.06 -15.83 -11.90
C ARG A 127 1.39 -16.29 -12.51
N ASN A 128 2.54 -15.94 -11.90
CA ASN A 128 3.87 -16.28 -12.38
C ASN A 128 4.53 -17.32 -11.45
N ARG A 129 5.47 -18.11 -11.96
CA ARG A 129 5.97 -19.34 -11.31
C ARG A 129 6.28 -19.20 -9.80
N PHE A 130 5.95 -20.27 -9.08
CA PHE A 130 5.90 -20.39 -7.62
C PHE A 130 7.13 -19.86 -6.84
N ASN A 131 8.35 -19.92 -7.39
CA ASN A 131 9.55 -19.38 -6.74
C ASN A 131 9.57 -17.86 -6.62
N GLN A 132 8.85 -17.13 -7.47
CA GLN A 132 8.72 -15.68 -7.36
C GLN A 132 7.68 -15.29 -6.31
N LEU A 133 6.76 -16.19 -5.94
CA LEU A 133 5.68 -15.96 -4.97
C LEU A 133 6.20 -15.53 -3.61
N LEU A 134 7.21 -16.26 -3.10
CA LEU A 134 7.77 -15.96 -1.79
C LEU A 134 8.50 -14.62 -1.78
N ALA A 135 9.26 -14.30 -2.83
CA ALA A 135 10.05 -13.08 -2.89
C ALA A 135 9.16 -11.83 -2.88
N ALA A 136 8.15 -11.77 -3.74
CA ALA A 136 7.25 -10.62 -3.74
C ALA A 136 6.20 -10.67 -2.61
N TYR A 137 5.96 -11.84 -2.00
CA TYR A 137 5.31 -11.93 -0.69
C TYR A 137 6.13 -11.22 0.40
N LEU A 138 7.40 -11.56 0.58
CA LEU A 138 8.25 -10.95 1.60
C LEU A 138 8.37 -9.44 1.38
N PHE A 139 8.54 -9.03 0.12
CA PHE A 139 8.53 -7.62 -0.26
C PHE A 139 7.20 -6.94 0.12
N SER A 140 6.07 -7.60 -0.13
CA SER A 140 4.73 -7.08 0.19
C SER A 140 4.55 -6.85 1.69
N VAL A 141 4.92 -7.83 2.52
CA VAL A 141 4.85 -7.72 3.98
C VAL A 141 5.75 -6.60 4.49
N LEU A 142 6.97 -6.50 3.96
CA LEU A 142 7.94 -5.46 4.35
C LEU A 142 7.40 -4.06 4.05
N VAL A 143 6.97 -3.80 2.80
CA VAL A 143 6.43 -2.49 2.39
C VAL A 143 5.18 -2.15 3.18
N PHE A 144 4.29 -3.12 3.39
CA PHE A 144 3.05 -2.89 4.13
C PHE A 144 3.28 -2.58 5.60
N THR A 145 4.16 -3.35 6.25
CA THR A 145 4.52 -3.13 7.67
C THR A 145 5.19 -1.77 7.84
N TYR A 146 6.06 -1.39 6.92
CA TYR A 146 6.71 -0.08 6.90
C TYR A 146 5.74 1.08 6.71
N LEU A 147 4.77 0.93 5.79
CA LEU A 147 3.71 1.91 5.61
C LEU A 147 2.85 2.07 6.87
N ALA A 148 2.50 0.95 7.50
CA ALA A 148 1.71 0.94 8.72
C ALA A 148 2.46 1.60 9.88
N SER A 149 3.79 1.38 10.01
CA SER A 149 4.60 2.07 11.03
C SER A 149 4.68 3.57 10.79
N LEU A 150 4.84 4.02 9.55
CA LEU A 150 4.86 5.45 9.22
C LEU A 150 3.56 6.15 9.61
N VAL A 151 2.41 5.57 9.24
CA VAL A 151 1.11 6.15 9.58
C VAL A 151 0.84 6.08 11.08
N PHE A 152 1.18 4.97 11.73
CA PHE A 152 1.03 4.87 13.17
C PHE A 152 1.86 5.94 13.88
N TYR A 153 3.10 6.16 13.43
CA TYR A 153 3.96 7.21 13.95
C TYR A 153 3.37 8.60 13.78
N ASP A 154 2.98 8.96 12.55
CA ASP A 154 2.44 10.28 12.23
C ASP A 154 1.22 10.66 13.09
N TYR A 155 0.29 9.72 13.30
CA TYR A 155 -0.92 9.99 14.08
C TYR A 155 -0.74 9.89 15.59
N GLU A 156 0.20 9.09 16.08
CA GLU A 156 0.33 8.81 17.52
C GLU A 156 1.45 9.59 18.20
N ILE A 157 2.48 10.08 17.48
CA ILE A 157 3.68 10.67 18.08
C ILE A 157 3.40 11.89 18.98
N LEU A 158 2.40 12.71 18.64
CA LEU A 158 2.06 13.91 19.41
C LEU A 158 1.11 13.65 20.59
N VAL A 159 0.48 12.47 20.66
CA VAL A 159 -0.61 12.18 21.60
C VAL A 159 -0.37 10.95 22.47
N ASN A 160 0.55 10.07 22.06
CA ASN A 160 0.81 8.80 22.72
C ASN A 160 2.14 8.85 23.49
N PRO A 161 2.12 8.91 24.82
CA PRO A 161 3.34 9.01 25.62
C PRO A 161 4.20 7.73 25.58
N ARG A 162 3.66 6.62 25.07
CA ARG A 162 4.39 5.34 24.93
C ARG A 162 5.15 5.23 23.62
N LEU A 163 5.03 6.22 22.74
CA LEU A 163 5.68 6.25 21.44
C LEU A 163 6.63 7.45 21.42
N THR A 164 7.94 7.22 21.58
CA THR A 164 8.91 8.34 21.63
C THR A 164 9.56 8.60 20.29
N ASP A 165 9.85 7.54 19.54
CA ASP A 165 10.61 7.61 18.30
C ASP A 165 10.01 6.72 17.21
N TYR A 166 10.44 6.94 15.96
CA TYR A 166 10.01 6.09 14.84
C TYR A 166 10.41 4.62 15.02
N GLY A 167 11.51 4.36 15.75
CA GLY A 167 11.94 3.00 16.10
C GLY A 167 10.87 2.22 16.86
N ASP A 168 10.15 2.87 17.78
CA ASP A 168 9.05 2.27 18.54
C ASP A 168 7.86 1.94 17.64
N ALA A 169 7.55 2.81 16.67
CA ALA A 169 6.48 2.58 15.71
C ALA A 169 6.81 1.40 14.77
N LEU A 170 8.07 1.28 14.36
CA LEU A 170 8.54 0.17 13.53
C LEU A 170 8.49 -1.15 14.32
N TRP A 171 8.96 -1.14 15.57
CA TRP A 171 8.85 -2.26 16.49
C TRP A 171 7.39 -2.68 16.68
N TRP A 172 6.52 -1.71 16.97
CA TRP A 172 5.08 -1.93 17.11
C TRP A 172 4.49 -2.60 15.87
N ALA A 173 4.83 -2.12 14.67
CA ALA A 173 4.28 -2.68 13.44
C ALA A 173 4.72 -4.12 13.20
N TRP A 174 5.99 -4.45 13.43
CA TRP A 174 6.48 -5.83 13.31
C TRP A 174 5.86 -6.78 14.33
N MET A 175 5.64 -6.33 15.56
CA MET A 175 4.96 -7.12 16.58
C MET A 175 3.47 -7.35 16.24
N ASN A 176 2.80 -6.36 15.67
CA ASN A 176 1.39 -6.48 15.28
C ASN A 176 1.19 -7.33 14.02
N VAL A 177 2.02 -7.17 12.98
CA VAL A 177 1.89 -7.98 11.76
C VAL A 177 2.15 -9.46 12.03
N THR A 178 3.01 -9.78 12.99
CA THR A 178 3.25 -11.15 13.45
C THR A 178 2.23 -11.65 14.48
N THR A 179 1.23 -10.83 14.81
CA THR A 179 0.17 -11.12 15.80
C THR A 179 0.66 -11.32 17.24
N VAL A 180 1.93 -11.04 17.54
CA VAL A 180 2.48 -11.08 18.90
C VAL A 180 1.94 -9.91 19.72
N GLY A 181 1.83 -8.74 19.09
CA GLY A 181 1.38 -7.50 19.72
C GLY A 181 2.49 -6.82 20.54
N ALA A 182 2.42 -5.49 20.62
CA ALA A 182 3.32 -4.68 21.44
C ALA A 182 2.55 -4.00 22.57
N ALA A 183 3.24 -3.63 23.65
CA ALA A 183 2.67 -2.91 24.80
C ALA A 183 2.44 -1.40 24.54
N ILE A 184 2.24 -1.02 23.26
CA ILE A 184 1.96 0.33 22.79
C ILE A 184 0.56 0.28 22.16
N PHE A 185 -0.40 0.92 22.82
CA PHE A 185 -1.79 0.93 22.40
C PHE A 185 -2.13 2.26 21.70
N PRO A 186 -2.80 2.23 20.54
CA PRO A 186 -3.21 3.45 19.85
C PRO A 186 -4.27 4.22 20.65
N VAL A 187 -4.11 5.53 20.70
CA VAL A 187 -5.06 6.45 21.31
C VAL A 187 -5.98 7.03 20.25
N THR A 188 -5.46 7.28 19.05
CA THR A 188 -6.21 7.84 17.92
C THR A 188 -7.11 6.83 17.25
N ALA A 189 -8.17 7.33 16.61
CA ALA A 189 -9.06 6.48 15.83
C ALA A 189 -8.35 5.85 14.62
N VAL A 190 -7.40 6.56 13.99
CA VAL A 190 -6.62 6.03 12.85
C VAL A 190 -5.68 4.93 13.33
N GLY A 191 -4.93 5.18 14.41
CA GLY A 191 -4.05 4.18 15.02
C GLY A 191 -4.80 2.91 15.41
N LYS A 192 -6.02 3.03 15.95
CA LYS A 192 -6.89 1.87 16.27
C LYS A 192 -7.28 1.07 15.04
N VAL A 193 -7.64 1.73 13.94
CA VAL A 193 -7.94 1.04 12.67
C VAL A 193 -6.71 0.30 12.16
N VAL A 194 -5.54 0.93 12.14
CA VAL A 194 -4.29 0.29 11.70
C VAL A 194 -3.92 -0.90 12.61
N CYS A 195 -4.12 -0.77 13.92
CA CYS A 195 -3.89 -1.82 14.91
C CYS A 195 -4.74 -3.07 14.69
N VAL A 196 -5.96 -2.93 14.14
CA VAL A 196 -6.82 -4.08 13.81
C VAL A 196 -6.46 -4.65 12.43
N LEU A 197 -6.22 -3.80 11.45
CA LEU A 197 -5.96 -4.24 10.07
C LEU A 197 -4.61 -4.95 9.92
N LEU A 198 -3.57 -4.49 10.60
CA LEU A 198 -2.21 -4.99 10.42
C LEU A 198 -2.06 -6.48 10.81
N PRO A 199 -2.60 -6.96 11.96
CA PRO A 199 -2.62 -8.39 12.28
C PRO A 199 -3.48 -9.22 11.32
N ILE A 200 -4.62 -8.71 10.83
CA ILE A 200 -5.47 -9.40 9.83
C ILE A 200 -4.66 -9.68 8.57
N VAL A 201 -3.93 -8.68 8.10
CA VAL A 201 -3.07 -8.78 6.92
C VAL A 201 -1.98 -9.82 7.16
N GLY A 202 -1.32 -9.79 8.32
CA GLY A 202 -0.35 -10.80 8.74
C GLY A 202 -0.91 -12.23 8.71
N MET A 203 -2.11 -12.43 9.25
CA MET A 203 -2.78 -13.75 9.28
C MET A 203 -3.19 -14.24 7.89
N ILE A 204 -3.65 -13.36 6.99
CA ILE A 204 -3.95 -13.73 5.59
C ILE A 204 -2.68 -14.17 4.86
N PHE A 205 -1.56 -13.57 5.22
CA PHE A 205 -0.27 -13.76 4.55
C PHE A 205 0.51 -14.97 5.07
N PHE A 206 0.44 -15.26 6.37
CA PHE A 206 1.18 -16.35 7.00
C PHE A 206 1.05 -17.73 6.29
N PRO A 207 -0.13 -18.18 5.82
CA PRO A 207 -0.29 -19.46 5.15
C PRO A 207 0.54 -19.63 3.88
N ILE A 208 0.86 -18.53 3.17
CA ILE A 208 1.65 -18.58 1.93
C ILE A 208 3.05 -19.12 2.22
N PHE A 209 3.64 -18.73 3.35
CA PHE A 209 4.94 -19.24 3.79
C PHE A 209 4.89 -20.75 4.08
N THR A 210 3.85 -21.21 4.78
CA THR A 210 3.64 -22.63 5.06
C THR A 210 3.50 -23.46 3.79
N VAL A 211 2.70 -22.99 2.83
CA VAL A 211 2.51 -23.67 1.54
C VAL A 211 3.82 -23.71 0.75
N TYR A 212 4.60 -22.63 0.76
CA TYR A 212 5.90 -22.60 0.10
C TYR A 212 6.87 -23.65 0.66
N ILE A 213 6.99 -23.72 1.99
CA ILE A 213 7.82 -24.72 2.67
C ILE A 213 7.33 -26.14 2.35
N SER A 214 6.03 -26.39 2.48
CA SER A 214 5.45 -27.71 2.22
C SER A 214 5.75 -28.20 0.79
N GLN A 215 5.62 -27.32 -0.20
CA GLN A 215 5.93 -27.62 -1.60
C GLN A 215 7.43 -27.87 -1.82
N TYR A 216 8.31 -27.10 -1.18
CA TYR A 216 9.76 -27.32 -1.28
C TYR A 216 10.18 -28.70 -0.76
N TYR A 217 9.63 -29.13 0.37
CA TYR A 217 9.94 -30.44 0.94
C TYR A 217 9.26 -31.59 0.18
N THR A 218 8.01 -31.41 -0.27
CA THR A 218 7.28 -32.45 -1.03
C THR A 218 7.85 -32.63 -2.43
N GLY A 219 8.23 -31.54 -3.11
CA GLY A 219 8.88 -31.59 -4.42
C GLY A 219 10.22 -32.32 -4.42
N LYS A 220 10.95 -32.28 -3.29
CA LYS A 220 12.19 -33.04 -3.10
C LYS A 220 11.95 -34.55 -2.95
N LYS A 221 10.76 -34.95 -2.50
CA LYS A 221 10.35 -36.35 -2.29
C LYS A 221 9.89 -37.06 -3.57
N SER A 222 9.60 -36.33 -4.64
CA SER A 222 9.21 -36.88 -5.95
C SER A 222 10.40 -37.13 -6.89
N SER A 223 11.61 -36.73 -6.49
CA SER A 223 12.84 -36.80 -7.31
C SER A 223 13.85 -37.83 -6.79
N ASN A 224 13.52 -38.55 -5.71
CA ASN A 224 14.26 -39.68 -5.16
C ASN A 224 13.33 -40.91 -5.17
#